data_AF-A0A7Y5XZJ1-F1
#
_entry.id   AF-A0A7Y5XZJ1-F1
#
_cell.length_a   1.000
_cell.length_b   1.000
_cell.length_c   1.000
_cell.angle_alpha   90.00
_cell.angle_beta   90.00
_cell.angle_gamma   90.00
#
_symmetry.space_group_name_H-M   'P 1'
#
loop_
_entity.id
_entity.type
_entity.pdbx_description
1 polymer ?
#
loop_
_entity_poly.entity_id
_entity_poly.type
_entity_poly.pdbx_seq_one_letter_code
_entity_poly.pdbx_strand_id
1 'polypeptide(L)'
;MRRAARLATLVAALAAAPSAAAAGPLTLDSHDFSPRAKRLRIQASLPAAEHVGVQLTRTDGRVLGWIVQPERRRFLDFRWNGRLGKRRIWDGVYDVRLVDGLRVLATSTLRIDQTPARLLNIHARNRSRLPFQGDKKRFTTISPNGDRLRESAKIGFTLTEAAQVHFEVTRTLSAPETIYELWANLKPGKNVFTWHPHWSMGARTYLIRITTVDRAGNRRTYGAANAREGRKLTSAVVRVLGVDAGFTAESYVASSAARLAIETDATQLTLQTFRAGGEDTRTHSDTLMNGIPVDQPVTIEWKARHRRATLNRALGPWPTGVYFVKLTANDGRIGYAPFVIRPTTLGERSRVAVVMPTNTWQAYNFRDSDGNGWGDTWYAKGAQSTVRLGRMFIRRGVPPQWRKYDVDFLRWLAQTGKQPDILTETDLESIRTAEELISHYEFVVFPGHTEYVTRHEYDLMRNYRDLGGNLAFLSANNFFWQVQLQDRTLRRTRLWRDLGRPESSLLGVQYRGNDDGRKQQPFTVRSASTAPWLWAGTGLGDGATFGQELGGYGIEIDGTTQFSPPGTLVLAEIPDLFGPGLTAQMTYYETPQGAKVFAGGAIDFGGSATVPTVSRMLQNLWARLSAP
;
A
#
# COMPACT_ATOMS: atom_id res chain seq x y z
N MET A 1 -8.70 9.43 -66.87
CA MET A 1 -8.36 8.45 -67.92
C MET A 1 -7.50 7.35 -67.34
N ARG A 2 -7.86 6.08 -67.63
CA ARG A 2 -7.11 4.82 -67.41
C ARG A 2 -6.93 4.34 -65.97
N ARG A 3 -7.09 3.06 -65.66
CA ARG A 3 -8.03 1.99 -66.05
C ARG A 3 -7.81 0.93 -64.96
N ALA A 4 -8.88 0.42 -64.37
CA ALA A 4 -8.81 -0.68 -63.42
C ALA A 4 -8.37 -1.98 -64.13
N ALA A 5 -7.51 -2.75 -63.47
CA ALA A 5 -7.36 -4.18 -63.69
C ALA A 5 -7.16 -4.84 -62.31
N ARG A 6 -8.21 -5.53 -61.86
CA ARG A 6 -8.18 -6.46 -60.73
C ARG A 6 -7.41 -7.69 -61.17
N LEU A 7 -6.27 -7.99 -60.56
CA LEU A 7 -5.64 -9.30 -60.64
C LEU A 7 -5.98 -10.04 -59.33
N ALA A 8 -6.82 -11.07 -59.44
CA ALA A 8 -7.06 -12.02 -58.37
C ALA A 8 -5.83 -12.93 -58.27
N THR A 9 -5.07 -12.83 -57.19
CA THR A 9 -4.00 -13.79 -56.88
C THR A 9 -4.61 -14.92 -56.06
N LEU A 10 -4.71 -16.09 -56.67
CA LEU A 10 -5.02 -17.36 -56.00
C LEU A 10 -3.94 -17.61 -54.94
N VAL A 11 -4.29 -17.58 -53.66
CA VAL A 11 -3.42 -18.10 -52.59
C VAL A 11 -3.60 -19.61 -52.57
N ALA A 12 -2.71 -20.32 -53.28
CA ALA A 12 -2.54 -21.76 -53.07
C ALA A 12 -1.88 -21.95 -51.69
N ALA A 13 -2.66 -22.43 -50.73
CA ALA A 13 -2.13 -22.91 -49.46
C ALA A 13 -1.29 -24.17 -49.71
N LEU A 14 0.01 -24.01 -49.94
CA LEU A 14 0.95 -25.11 -49.74
C LEU A 14 1.04 -25.37 -48.24
N ALA A 15 0.31 -26.37 -47.78
CA ALA A 15 0.63 -27.05 -46.54
C ALA A 15 2.03 -27.66 -46.68
N ALA A 16 3.04 -26.94 -46.18
CA ALA A 16 4.36 -27.52 -45.94
C ALA A 16 4.19 -28.54 -44.81
N ALA A 17 3.96 -29.80 -45.18
CA ALA A 17 4.11 -30.92 -44.27
C ALA A 17 5.53 -30.87 -43.68
N PRO A 18 5.72 -31.01 -42.36
CA PRO A 18 7.05 -31.08 -41.80
C PRO A 18 7.74 -32.30 -42.41
N SER A 19 8.87 -32.06 -43.08
CA SER A 19 9.75 -33.16 -43.51
C SER A 19 10.11 -33.99 -42.28
N ALA A 20 9.71 -35.26 -42.29
CA ALA A 20 10.09 -36.22 -41.28
C ALA A 20 11.59 -36.52 -41.45
N ALA A 21 12.43 -35.69 -40.82
CA ALA A 21 13.78 -36.11 -40.48
C ALA A 21 13.64 -37.42 -39.69
N ALA A 22 14.33 -38.47 -40.14
CA ALA A 22 14.27 -39.80 -39.55
C ALA A 22 14.62 -39.75 -38.04
N ALA A 23 13.60 -39.68 -37.18
CA ALA A 23 13.76 -39.86 -35.76
C ALA A 23 14.16 -41.32 -35.53
N GLY A 24 15.30 -41.55 -34.86
CA GLY A 24 15.71 -42.89 -34.47
C GLY A 24 14.63 -43.60 -33.64
N PRO A 25 14.75 -44.93 -33.40
CA PRO A 25 13.67 -45.71 -32.80
C PRO A 25 13.35 -45.34 -31.34
N LEU A 26 14.10 -44.41 -30.72
CA LEU A 26 13.86 -43.83 -29.40
C LEU A 26 13.97 -42.30 -29.46
N THR A 27 12.97 -41.61 -28.93
CA THR A 27 12.92 -40.14 -28.83
C THR A 27 12.58 -39.72 -27.40
N LEU A 28 13.33 -38.75 -26.88
CA LEU A 28 13.03 -38.05 -25.63
C LEU A 28 12.54 -36.64 -25.96
N ASP A 29 11.48 -36.17 -25.30
CA ASP A 29 10.99 -34.79 -25.49
C ASP A 29 11.92 -33.73 -24.87
N SER A 30 12.89 -34.15 -24.06
CA SER A 30 13.95 -33.29 -23.53
C SER A 30 15.19 -34.11 -23.16
N HIS A 31 16.37 -33.52 -23.33
CA HIS A 31 17.65 -34.11 -22.92
C HIS A 31 18.17 -33.54 -21.60
N ASP A 32 17.51 -32.51 -21.05
CA ASP A 32 17.72 -31.94 -19.72
C ASP A 32 16.41 -32.10 -18.92
N PHE A 33 16.41 -32.98 -17.91
CA PHE A 33 15.20 -33.41 -17.23
C PHE A 33 15.24 -33.14 -15.74
N SER A 34 14.28 -32.35 -15.26
CA SER A 34 13.95 -32.28 -13.84
C SER A 34 12.63 -32.99 -13.54
N PRO A 35 12.66 -34.10 -12.76
CA PRO A 35 11.43 -34.72 -12.26
C PRO A 35 10.66 -33.83 -11.27
N ARG A 36 11.23 -32.71 -10.81
CA ARG A 36 10.51 -31.71 -10.00
C ARG A 36 9.73 -30.72 -10.85
N ALA A 37 10.13 -30.52 -12.11
CA ALA A 37 9.50 -29.55 -13.00
C ALA A 37 8.41 -30.18 -13.88
N LYS A 38 8.70 -31.34 -14.49
CA LYS A 38 7.77 -32.03 -15.40
C LYS A 38 8.03 -33.54 -15.42
N ARG A 39 7.21 -34.28 -16.17
CA ARG A 39 7.48 -35.68 -16.53
C ARG A 39 8.19 -35.72 -17.89
N LEU A 40 9.12 -36.66 -18.07
CA LEU A 40 9.83 -36.88 -19.34
C LEU A 40 8.97 -37.77 -20.24
N ARG A 41 8.68 -37.33 -21.46
CA ARG A 41 8.01 -38.19 -22.45
C ARG A 41 9.07 -38.97 -23.21
N ILE A 42 8.96 -40.28 -23.13
CA ILE A 42 9.82 -41.24 -23.82
C ILE A 42 8.96 -41.92 -24.87
N GLN A 43 9.37 -41.83 -26.12
CA GLN A 43 8.66 -42.43 -27.24
C GLN A 43 9.58 -43.39 -27.99
N ALA A 44 9.05 -44.52 -28.44
CA ALA A 44 9.75 -45.41 -29.35
C ALA A 44 8.80 -45.90 -30.44
N SER A 45 9.32 -46.05 -31.66
CA SER A 45 8.58 -46.57 -32.81
C SER A 45 9.47 -47.56 -33.56
N LEU A 46 8.97 -48.77 -33.72
CA LEU A 46 9.71 -49.90 -34.30
C LEU A 46 9.10 -50.33 -35.64
N PRO A 47 9.92 -50.84 -36.57
CA PRO A 47 9.43 -51.34 -37.86
C PRO A 47 8.49 -52.54 -37.69
N ALA A 48 8.72 -53.38 -36.68
CA ALA A 48 7.87 -54.53 -36.31
C ALA A 48 7.68 -54.61 -34.78
N ALA A 49 6.79 -55.49 -34.32
CA ALA A 49 6.56 -55.71 -32.88
C ALA A 49 7.68 -56.57 -32.28
N GLU A 50 8.51 -55.97 -31.43
CA GLU A 50 9.65 -56.61 -30.75
C GLU A 50 9.44 -56.63 -29.23
N HIS A 51 10.18 -57.47 -28.50
CA HIS A 51 10.07 -57.58 -27.04
C HIS A 51 10.96 -56.54 -26.35
N VAL A 52 10.52 -55.28 -26.36
CA VAL A 52 11.35 -54.14 -25.95
C VAL A 52 10.94 -53.53 -24.62
N GLY A 53 11.96 -53.10 -23.88
CA GLY A 53 11.84 -52.27 -22.68
C GLY A 53 12.77 -51.07 -22.73
N VAL A 54 12.60 -50.13 -21.79
CA VAL A 54 13.46 -48.95 -21.67
C VAL A 54 14.26 -49.03 -20.37
N GLN A 55 15.58 -49.09 -20.48
CA GLN A 55 16.50 -49.08 -19.35
C GLN A 55 17.07 -47.69 -19.11
N LEU A 56 17.31 -47.38 -17.84
CA LEU A 56 18.22 -46.30 -17.47
C LEU A 56 19.57 -46.91 -17.10
N THR A 57 20.64 -46.35 -17.64
CA THR A 57 22.01 -46.80 -17.40
C THR A 57 22.90 -45.59 -17.07
N ARG A 58 24.01 -45.81 -16.36
CA ARG A 58 25.08 -44.81 -16.25
C ARG A 58 25.86 -44.75 -17.55
N THR A 59 26.59 -43.66 -17.76
CA THR A 59 27.45 -43.47 -18.95
C THR A 59 28.60 -44.50 -19.03
N ASP A 60 28.95 -45.14 -17.91
CA ASP A 60 29.89 -46.28 -17.87
C ASP A 60 29.25 -47.61 -18.31
N GLY A 61 27.97 -47.62 -18.71
CA GLY A 61 27.21 -48.78 -19.14
C GLY A 61 26.52 -49.56 -18.02
N ARG A 62 26.73 -49.22 -16.74
CA ARG A 62 26.08 -49.91 -15.62
C ARG A 62 24.56 -49.70 -15.64
N VAL A 63 23.80 -50.78 -15.69
CA VAL A 63 22.33 -50.74 -15.66
C VAL A 63 21.83 -50.34 -14.28
N LEU A 64 20.96 -49.33 -14.24
CA LEU A 64 20.35 -48.83 -13.01
C LEU A 64 18.96 -49.42 -12.75
N GLY A 65 18.26 -49.83 -13.81
CA GLY A 65 16.96 -50.49 -13.77
C GLY A 65 16.06 -50.13 -14.95
N TRP A 66 14.86 -50.70 -14.99
CA TRP A 66 13.88 -50.47 -16.04
C TRP A 66 13.00 -49.24 -15.76
N ILE A 67 12.96 -48.31 -16.72
CA ILE A 67 11.96 -47.24 -16.76
C ILE A 67 10.62 -47.81 -17.23
N VAL A 68 10.66 -48.63 -18.28
CA VAL A 68 9.52 -49.40 -18.81
C VAL A 68 9.97 -50.85 -18.94
N GLN A 69 9.18 -51.78 -18.40
CA GLN A 69 9.49 -53.21 -18.47
C GLN A 69 9.39 -53.73 -19.92
N PRO A 70 10.20 -54.75 -20.29
CA PRO A 70 10.10 -55.40 -21.59
C PRO A 70 8.71 -56.02 -21.83
N GLU A 71 8.07 -55.64 -22.94
CA GLU A 71 6.88 -56.34 -23.45
C GLU A 71 6.90 -56.30 -24.97
N ARG A 72 6.14 -57.20 -25.61
CA ARG A 72 6.02 -57.22 -27.07
C ARG A 72 5.22 -56.01 -27.56
N ARG A 73 5.87 -55.04 -28.19
CA ARG A 73 5.24 -53.79 -28.64
C ARG A 73 5.89 -53.26 -29.91
N ARG A 74 5.11 -52.53 -30.72
CA ARG A 74 5.60 -51.77 -31.88
C ARG A 74 5.80 -50.29 -31.57
N PHE A 75 5.01 -49.75 -30.65
CA PHE A 75 5.04 -48.36 -30.22
C PHE A 75 5.15 -48.28 -28.69
N LEU A 76 5.85 -47.27 -28.21
CA LEU A 76 5.94 -46.92 -26.79
C LEU A 76 5.74 -45.40 -26.68
N ASP A 77 4.89 -44.98 -25.75
CA ASP A 77 4.74 -43.59 -25.33
C ASP A 77 4.54 -43.57 -23.82
N PHE A 78 5.55 -43.13 -23.09
CA PHE A 78 5.58 -43.24 -21.64
C PHE A 78 6.00 -41.92 -21.00
N ARG A 79 5.31 -41.54 -19.92
CA ARG A 79 5.63 -40.32 -19.15
C ARG A 79 6.33 -40.69 -17.85
N TRP A 80 7.65 -40.63 -17.85
CA TRP A 80 8.48 -40.99 -16.73
C TRP A 80 8.59 -39.86 -15.69
N ASN A 81 8.56 -40.22 -14.40
CA ASN A 81 8.62 -39.30 -13.26
C ASN A 81 10.02 -39.23 -12.60
N GLY A 82 11.05 -39.78 -13.24
CA GLY A 82 12.42 -39.79 -12.69
C GLY A 82 12.68 -40.81 -11.58
N ARG A 83 11.80 -41.81 -11.41
CA ARG A 83 11.97 -42.88 -10.43
C ARG A 83 12.06 -44.25 -11.08
N LEU A 84 12.85 -45.13 -10.49
CA LEU A 84 12.85 -46.56 -10.82
C LEU A 84 12.20 -47.30 -9.63
N GLY A 85 10.91 -47.63 -9.78
CA GLY A 85 10.08 -48.06 -8.65
C GLY A 85 10.03 -47.01 -7.54
N LYS A 86 10.39 -47.38 -6.30
CA LYS A 86 10.47 -46.45 -5.17
C LYS A 86 11.75 -45.59 -5.18
N ARG A 87 12.78 -45.98 -5.94
CA ARG A 87 14.10 -45.34 -5.94
C ARG A 87 14.08 -44.04 -6.75
N ARG A 88 14.50 -42.94 -6.12
CA ARG A 88 14.76 -41.66 -6.79
C ARG A 88 16.09 -41.71 -7.54
N ILE A 89 16.13 -41.15 -8.74
CA ILE A 89 17.38 -40.94 -9.47
C ILE A 89 17.88 -39.52 -9.19
N TRP A 90 19.16 -39.40 -8.87
CA TRP A 90 19.82 -38.14 -8.52
C TRP A 90 20.44 -37.47 -9.73
N ASP A 91 20.86 -36.22 -9.55
CA ASP A 91 21.42 -35.39 -10.62
C ASP A 91 22.66 -36.06 -11.23
N GLY A 92 22.78 -35.99 -12.55
CA GLY A 92 23.84 -36.68 -13.29
C GLY A 92 23.50 -36.88 -14.76
N VAL A 93 24.45 -37.45 -15.50
CA VAL A 93 24.27 -37.83 -16.91
C VAL A 93 24.06 -39.34 -16.99
N TYR A 94 23.04 -39.74 -17.72
CA TYR A 94 22.60 -41.12 -17.87
C TYR A 94 22.32 -41.42 -19.34
N ASP A 95 22.24 -42.70 -19.66
CA ASP A 95 21.79 -43.17 -20.97
C ASP A 95 20.43 -43.85 -20.80
N VAL A 96 19.45 -43.40 -21.57
CA VAL A 96 18.15 -44.06 -21.76
C VAL A 96 18.29 -44.99 -22.96
N ARG A 97 18.18 -46.29 -22.72
CA ARG A 97 18.39 -47.32 -23.74
C ARG A 97 17.11 -48.06 -24.05
N LEU A 98 16.76 -48.14 -25.33
CA LEU A 98 15.74 -49.06 -25.82
C LEU A 98 16.41 -50.40 -26.08
N VAL A 99 15.96 -51.46 -25.42
CA VAL A 99 16.66 -52.75 -25.39
C VAL A 99 15.70 -53.88 -25.74
N ASP A 100 16.17 -54.81 -26.58
CA ASP A 100 15.55 -56.10 -26.92
C ASP A 100 16.52 -57.23 -26.50
N GLY A 101 16.19 -57.94 -25.42
CA GLY A 101 17.10 -58.91 -24.82
C GLY A 101 18.43 -58.27 -24.36
N LEU A 102 19.55 -58.68 -24.98
CA LEU A 102 20.89 -58.09 -24.75
C LEU A 102 21.24 -57.02 -25.79
N ARG A 103 20.42 -56.84 -26.82
CA ARG A 103 20.68 -55.93 -27.95
C ARG A 103 20.15 -54.54 -27.63
N VAL A 104 21.03 -53.54 -27.66
CA VAL A 104 20.64 -52.13 -27.55
C VAL A 104 20.21 -51.64 -28.93
N LEU A 105 18.93 -51.31 -29.07
CA LEU A 105 18.34 -50.83 -30.33
C LEU A 105 18.57 -49.34 -30.55
N ALA A 106 18.56 -48.56 -29.47
CA ALA A 106 18.92 -47.15 -29.48
C ALA A 106 19.31 -46.68 -28.08
N THR A 107 20.16 -45.66 -28.04
CA THR A 107 20.56 -44.96 -26.82
C THR A 107 20.33 -43.46 -27.02
N SER A 108 19.77 -42.81 -26.01
CA SER A 108 19.68 -41.35 -25.93
C SER A 108 20.20 -40.90 -24.58
N THR A 109 21.14 -39.94 -24.59
CA THR A 109 21.72 -39.39 -23.37
C THR A 109 20.75 -38.41 -22.71
N LEU A 110 20.63 -38.52 -21.39
CA LEU A 110 19.74 -37.72 -20.56
C LEU A 110 20.51 -37.14 -19.37
N ARG A 111 20.58 -35.81 -19.28
CA ARG A 111 20.98 -35.15 -18.03
C ARG A 111 19.77 -35.05 -17.12
N ILE A 112 19.88 -35.58 -15.92
CA ILE A 112 18.91 -35.36 -14.84
C ILE A 112 19.44 -34.26 -13.95
N ASP A 113 18.62 -33.24 -13.69
CA ASP A 113 18.98 -32.13 -12.83
C ASP A 113 17.76 -31.64 -12.04
N GLN A 114 17.84 -31.71 -10.72
CA GLN A 114 16.77 -31.34 -9.79
C GLN A 114 17.14 -30.13 -8.94
N THR A 115 18.30 -29.53 -9.21
CA THR A 115 18.87 -28.44 -8.44
C THR A 115 18.74 -27.15 -9.24
N PRO A 116 17.90 -26.20 -8.82
CA PRO A 116 17.76 -24.97 -9.58
C PRO A 116 19.04 -24.15 -9.59
N ALA A 117 19.31 -23.51 -10.73
CA ALA A 117 20.33 -22.47 -10.85
C ALA A 117 20.26 -21.48 -9.68
N ARG A 118 21.41 -21.19 -9.06
CA ARG A 118 21.49 -20.35 -7.86
C ARG A 118 22.09 -19.00 -8.19
N LEU A 119 21.59 -17.98 -7.48
CA LEU A 119 22.15 -16.65 -7.45
C LEU A 119 22.93 -16.50 -6.14
N LEU A 120 24.23 -16.31 -6.27
CA LEU A 120 25.15 -16.06 -5.17
C LEU A 120 25.54 -14.57 -5.18
N ASN A 121 25.96 -14.07 -4.01
CA ASN A 121 26.54 -12.72 -3.90
C ASN A 121 25.67 -11.58 -4.46
N ILE A 122 24.34 -11.71 -4.37
CA ILE A 122 23.42 -10.64 -4.76
C ILE A 122 23.76 -9.38 -3.98
N HIS A 123 24.00 -8.29 -4.71
CA HIS A 123 24.26 -6.97 -4.17
C HIS A 123 23.63 -5.87 -5.03
N ALA A 124 23.37 -4.73 -4.41
CA ALA A 124 22.82 -3.54 -5.04
C ALA A 124 23.79 -2.38 -4.86
N ARG A 125 23.95 -1.56 -5.90
CA ARG A 125 24.74 -0.33 -5.84
C ARG A 125 24.24 0.69 -6.86
N ASN A 126 24.49 1.96 -6.60
CA ASN A 126 24.41 3.03 -7.61
C ASN A 126 25.83 3.38 -8.12
N ARG A 127 25.95 4.39 -9.00
CA ARG A 127 27.25 4.85 -9.54
C ARG A 127 28.02 5.79 -8.61
N SER A 128 27.36 6.36 -7.59
CA SER A 128 27.96 7.38 -6.72
C SER A 128 29.10 6.79 -5.88
N ARG A 129 30.19 7.56 -5.75
CA ARG A 129 31.27 7.29 -4.79
C ARG A 129 30.88 7.64 -3.35
N LEU A 130 29.80 8.39 -3.18
CA LEU A 130 29.18 8.75 -1.90
C LEU A 130 27.79 8.11 -1.83
N PRO A 131 27.68 6.87 -1.34
CA PRO A 131 26.38 6.22 -1.16
C PRO A 131 25.52 7.01 -0.18
N PHE A 132 24.20 6.88 -0.30
CA PHE A 132 23.31 7.52 0.67
C PHE A 132 23.44 6.80 2.02
N GLN A 133 23.38 7.54 3.12
CA GLN A 133 23.50 6.99 4.46
C GLN A 133 22.40 5.95 4.69
N GLY A 134 22.82 4.74 5.03
CA GLY A 134 21.92 3.59 5.19
C GLY A 134 21.94 2.60 4.02
N ASP A 135 22.56 2.96 2.88
CA ASP A 135 22.85 2.00 1.81
C ASP A 135 23.69 0.83 2.35
N LYS A 136 23.31 -0.40 1.98
CA LYS A 136 23.89 -1.68 2.43
C LYS A 136 24.13 -2.58 1.23
N LYS A 137 24.74 -3.76 1.46
CA LYS A 137 25.02 -4.76 0.40
C LYS A 137 23.84 -5.02 -0.54
N ARG A 138 22.60 -5.09 -0.03
CA ARG A 138 21.38 -5.38 -0.80
C ARG A 138 20.38 -4.22 -0.82
N PHE A 139 20.76 -3.03 -0.37
CA PHE A 139 19.89 -1.86 -0.33
C PHE A 139 20.64 -0.67 -0.89
N THR A 140 20.13 -0.04 -1.94
CA THR A 140 20.75 1.15 -2.52
C THR A 140 19.73 2.24 -2.82
N THR A 141 20.17 3.48 -2.69
CA THR A 141 19.35 4.66 -2.98
C THR A 141 19.72 5.22 -4.36
N ILE A 142 18.71 5.58 -5.13
CA ILE A 142 18.81 6.21 -6.45
C ILE A 142 17.91 7.44 -6.52
N SER A 143 18.20 8.34 -7.43
CA SER A 143 17.49 9.61 -7.65
C SER A 143 17.61 9.96 -9.13
N PRO A 144 16.67 9.50 -9.97
CA PRO A 144 16.70 9.72 -11.41
C PRO A 144 16.24 11.15 -11.75
N ASN A 145 17.07 12.15 -11.47
CA ASN A 145 16.77 13.58 -11.69
C ASN A 145 17.62 14.21 -12.80
N GLY A 146 18.47 13.43 -13.48
CA GLY A 146 19.30 13.92 -14.58
C GLY A 146 20.63 14.56 -14.16
N ASP A 147 20.95 14.60 -12.86
CA ASP A 147 22.21 15.18 -12.36
C ASP A 147 23.41 14.21 -12.47
N ARG A 148 23.16 12.98 -12.94
CA ARG A 148 24.13 11.89 -13.16
C ARG A 148 24.72 11.29 -11.86
N LEU A 149 24.25 11.70 -10.69
CA LEU A 149 24.78 11.24 -9.40
C LEU A 149 24.31 9.82 -9.07
N ARG A 150 22.99 9.57 -9.11
CA ARG A 150 22.40 8.25 -8.77
C ARG A 150 21.23 7.86 -9.68
N GLU A 151 21.42 7.97 -11.00
CA GLU A 151 20.37 7.72 -12.00
C GLU A 151 19.88 6.27 -12.13
N SER A 152 20.65 5.30 -11.62
CA SER A 152 20.38 3.88 -11.87
C SER A 152 20.82 2.98 -10.74
N ALA A 153 20.09 1.89 -10.57
CA ALA A 153 20.44 0.81 -9.66
C ALA A 153 21.09 -0.33 -10.45
N LYS A 154 22.26 -0.79 -10.01
CA LYS A 154 22.97 -1.95 -10.54
C LYS A 154 22.83 -3.11 -9.57
N ILE A 155 22.21 -4.18 -10.04
CA ILE A 155 21.98 -5.41 -9.27
C ILE A 155 22.93 -6.48 -9.80
N GLY A 156 23.99 -6.74 -9.04
CA GLY A 156 25.02 -7.71 -9.41
C GLY A 156 24.84 -9.03 -8.65
N PHE A 157 25.15 -10.15 -9.30
CA PHE A 157 25.10 -11.49 -8.73
C PHE A 157 26.04 -12.44 -9.47
N THR A 158 26.26 -13.62 -8.90
CA THR A 158 26.96 -14.74 -9.56
C THR A 158 25.97 -15.87 -9.80
N LEU A 159 25.83 -16.28 -11.05
CA LEU A 159 24.94 -17.36 -11.48
C LEU A 159 25.73 -18.67 -11.52
N THR A 160 25.22 -19.74 -10.90
CA THR A 160 25.95 -21.02 -10.82
C THR A 160 25.98 -21.82 -12.11
N GLU A 161 24.95 -21.69 -12.95
CA GLU A 161 24.84 -22.37 -14.24
C GLU A 161 23.99 -21.57 -15.24
N ALA A 162 24.00 -21.94 -16.51
CA ALA A 162 23.21 -21.22 -17.51
C ALA A 162 21.71 -21.30 -17.19
N ALA A 163 21.04 -20.15 -17.16
CA ALA A 163 19.61 -20.07 -16.84
C ALA A 163 18.96 -18.91 -17.58
N GLN A 164 17.68 -19.07 -17.88
CA GLN A 164 16.81 -17.94 -18.16
C GLN A 164 16.52 -17.21 -16.84
N VAL A 165 16.75 -15.91 -16.81
CA VAL A 165 16.60 -15.07 -15.63
C VAL A 165 15.54 -14.01 -15.90
N HIS A 166 14.50 -14.01 -15.07
CA HIS A 166 13.45 -13.02 -15.01
C HIS A 166 13.76 -12.04 -13.88
N PHE A 167 14.03 -10.80 -14.24
CA PHE A 167 14.30 -9.71 -13.33
C PHE A 167 13.06 -8.83 -13.24
N GLU A 168 12.55 -8.61 -12.04
CA GLU A 168 11.35 -7.83 -11.77
C GLU A 168 11.66 -6.71 -10.78
N VAL A 169 11.15 -5.52 -11.05
CA VAL A 169 11.04 -4.46 -10.04
C VAL A 169 9.59 -4.39 -9.61
N THR A 170 9.37 -4.51 -8.31
CA THR A 170 8.04 -4.55 -7.73
C THR A 170 7.79 -3.39 -6.77
N ARG A 171 6.62 -2.79 -6.91
CA ARG A 171 6.05 -1.80 -6.00
C ARG A 171 5.37 -2.53 -4.85
N THR A 172 5.74 -2.23 -3.60
CA THR A 172 5.21 -2.91 -2.40
C THR A 172 4.11 -2.11 -1.71
N LEU A 173 2.86 -2.45 -2.00
CA LEU A 173 1.71 -1.98 -1.22
C LEU A 173 1.33 -3.09 -0.22
N SER A 174 0.06 -3.51 -0.18
CA SER A 174 -0.35 -4.72 0.52
C SER A 174 0.12 -6.00 -0.19
N ALA A 175 0.33 -5.94 -1.51
CA ALA A 175 0.94 -6.99 -2.31
C ALA A 175 2.00 -6.40 -3.26
N PRO A 176 3.00 -7.19 -3.69
CA PRO A 176 3.94 -6.76 -4.72
C PRO A 176 3.24 -6.66 -6.07
N GLU A 177 3.46 -5.56 -6.76
CA GLU A 177 3.01 -5.34 -8.14
C GLU A 177 4.23 -5.10 -9.02
N THR A 178 4.37 -5.86 -10.10
CA THR A 178 5.48 -5.72 -11.04
C THR A 178 5.27 -4.48 -11.91
N ILE A 179 6.22 -3.55 -11.85
CA ILE A 179 6.18 -2.28 -12.60
C ILE A 179 7.24 -2.23 -13.72
N TYR A 180 8.19 -3.15 -13.68
CA TYR A 180 9.22 -3.33 -14.68
C TYR A 180 9.67 -4.79 -14.65
N GLU A 181 9.85 -5.37 -15.81
CA GLU A 181 10.41 -6.70 -15.93
C GLU A 181 11.36 -6.82 -17.13
N LEU A 182 12.28 -7.78 -17.03
CA LEU A 182 13.22 -8.12 -18.09
C LEU A 182 13.52 -9.61 -18.04
N TRP A 183 13.51 -10.26 -19.18
CA TRP A 183 13.94 -11.65 -19.35
C TRP A 183 15.29 -11.69 -20.08
N ALA A 184 16.23 -12.47 -19.57
CA ALA A 184 17.53 -12.66 -20.21
C ALA A 184 18.06 -14.09 -20.05
N ASN A 185 18.65 -14.65 -21.10
CA ASN A 185 19.38 -15.90 -21.02
C ASN A 185 20.83 -15.60 -20.63
N LEU A 186 21.23 -16.02 -19.43
CA LEU A 186 22.54 -15.67 -18.87
C LEU A 186 23.46 -16.88 -18.80
N LYS A 187 24.76 -16.64 -19.02
CA LYS A 187 25.82 -17.62 -18.82
C LYS A 187 26.21 -17.70 -17.33
N PRO A 188 26.79 -18.84 -16.88
CA PRO A 188 27.35 -18.96 -15.54
C PRO A 188 28.39 -17.86 -15.27
N GLY A 189 28.53 -17.46 -14.01
CA GLY A 189 29.48 -16.43 -13.59
C GLY A 189 28.84 -15.10 -13.21
N LYS A 190 29.63 -14.02 -13.22
CA LYS A 190 29.21 -12.70 -12.76
C LYS A 190 28.28 -12.04 -13.80
N ASN A 191 27.13 -11.58 -13.33
CA ASN A 191 26.12 -10.91 -14.15
C ASN A 191 25.62 -9.65 -13.42
N VAL A 192 25.14 -8.67 -14.19
CA VAL A 192 24.60 -7.41 -13.66
C VAL A 192 23.37 -6.99 -14.46
N PHE A 193 22.27 -6.71 -13.77
CA PHE A 193 21.16 -5.94 -14.33
C PHE A 193 21.30 -4.48 -13.92
N THR A 194 21.05 -3.56 -14.85
CA THR A 194 20.99 -2.13 -14.55
C THR A 194 19.57 -1.65 -14.78
N TRP A 195 18.92 -1.18 -13.73
CA TRP A 195 17.60 -0.60 -13.79
C TRP A 195 17.70 0.93 -13.81
N HIS A 196 17.11 1.52 -14.85
CA HIS A 196 16.94 2.97 -15.00
C HIS A 196 15.45 3.27 -14.81
N PRO A 197 15.01 3.67 -13.60
CA PRO A 197 13.62 4.06 -13.40
C PRO A 197 13.26 5.27 -14.29
N HIS A 198 12.02 5.30 -14.76
CA HIS A 198 11.48 6.47 -15.43
C HIS A 198 11.41 7.66 -14.45
N TRP A 199 11.68 8.88 -14.91
CA TRP A 199 11.74 10.09 -14.07
C TRP A 199 10.41 10.40 -13.34
N SER A 200 9.27 9.99 -13.91
CA SER A 200 7.94 10.18 -13.28
C SER A 200 7.62 9.15 -12.19
N MET A 201 8.50 8.17 -11.99
CA MET A 201 8.30 7.14 -10.98
C MET A 201 8.32 7.74 -9.58
N GLY A 202 7.28 7.46 -8.80
CA GLY A 202 7.14 8.02 -7.45
C GLY A 202 8.28 7.61 -6.52
N ALA A 203 8.75 8.55 -5.71
CA ALA A 203 9.70 8.29 -4.63
C ALA A 203 9.11 7.30 -3.61
N ARG A 204 9.84 6.20 -3.36
CA ARG A 204 9.52 5.11 -2.42
C ARG A 204 10.61 4.02 -2.52
N THR A 205 10.43 2.95 -1.75
CA THR A 205 11.20 1.72 -1.94
C THR A 205 10.53 0.76 -2.94
N TYR A 206 11.36 0.08 -3.72
CA TYR A 206 11.02 -0.98 -4.67
C TYR A 206 11.81 -2.26 -4.36
N LEU A 207 11.14 -3.40 -4.48
CA LEU A 207 11.73 -4.71 -4.30
C LEU A 207 12.21 -5.29 -5.63
N ILE A 208 13.43 -5.81 -5.66
CA ILE A 208 13.92 -6.55 -6.81
C ILE A 208 13.64 -8.04 -6.61
N ARG A 209 12.82 -8.62 -7.47
CA ARG A 209 12.63 -10.07 -7.54
C ARG A 209 13.41 -10.62 -8.71
N ILE A 210 14.09 -11.74 -8.50
CA ILE A 210 14.86 -12.40 -9.54
C ILE A 210 14.50 -13.87 -9.55
N THR A 211 13.92 -14.33 -10.65
CA THR A 211 13.58 -15.73 -10.85
C THR A 211 14.54 -16.34 -11.86
N THR A 212 15.06 -17.51 -11.54
CA THR A 212 15.91 -18.33 -12.42
C THR A 212 15.12 -19.54 -12.87
N VAL A 213 15.26 -19.90 -14.14
CA VAL A 213 14.77 -21.14 -14.75
C VAL A 213 15.93 -21.76 -15.52
N ASP A 214 16.44 -22.91 -15.07
CA ASP A 214 17.52 -23.61 -15.76
C ASP A 214 17.01 -24.40 -16.98
N ARG A 215 17.93 -25.07 -17.70
CA ARG A 215 17.59 -25.86 -18.90
C ARG A 215 16.67 -27.05 -18.60
N ALA A 216 16.77 -27.63 -17.40
CA ALA A 216 15.93 -28.74 -16.96
C ALA A 216 14.54 -28.27 -16.47
N GLY A 217 14.31 -26.95 -16.41
CA GLY A 217 13.07 -26.32 -16.00
C GLY A 217 12.96 -26.12 -14.48
N ASN A 218 14.02 -26.32 -13.70
CA ASN A 218 13.95 -26.01 -12.27
C ASN A 218 13.87 -24.50 -12.07
N ARG A 219 12.97 -24.08 -11.17
CA ARG A 219 12.71 -22.66 -10.89
C ARG A 219 13.14 -22.28 -9.48
N ARG A 220 13.76 -21.11 -9.33
CA ARG A 220 14.01 -20.49 -8.02
C ARG A 220 13.89 -18.98 -8.07
N THR A 221 13.17 -18.41 -7.11
CA THR A 221 12.96 -16.96 -6.97
C THR A 221 13.69 -16.42 -5.74
N TYR A 222 14.32 -15.26 -5.91
CA TYR A 222 14.95 -14.43 -4.89
C TYR A 222 14.15 -13.13 -4.77
N GLY A 223 14.02 -12.60 -3.56
CA GLY A 223 13.16 -11.45 -3.24
C GLY A 223 12.32 -11.71 -2.00
N ALA A 224 11.26 -10.94 -1.84
CA ALA A 224 10.27 -11.15 -0.79
C ALA A 224 8.87 -11.12 -1.40
N ALA A 225 8.07 -12.15 -1.11
CA ALA A 225 6.67 -12.22 -1.51
C ALA A 225 5.76 -11.46 -0.53
N ASN A 226 6.21 -11.24 0.70
CA ASN A 226 5.51 -10.54 1.78
C ASN A 226 6.51 -9.89 2.75
N ALA A 227 6.01 -9.07 3.69
CA ALA A 227 6.87 -8.33 4.61
C ALA A 227 7.67 -9.24 5.57
N ARG A 228 7.17 -10.45 5.88
CA ARG A 228 7.86 -11.41 6.77
C ARG A 228 9.14 -11.92 6.12
N GLU A 229 9.07 -12.23 4.82
CA GLU A 229 10.25 -12.54 4.02
C GLU A 229 11.15 -11.31 3.82
N GLY A 230 10.57 -10.10 3.71
CA GLY A 230 11.30 -8.84 3.58
C GLY A 230 12.32 -8.60 4.68
N ARG A 231 11.98 -8.93 5.94
CA ARG A 231 12.92 -8.88 7.08
C ARG A 231 14.19 -9.73 6.87
N LYS A 232 14.11 -10.76 6.01
CA LYS A 232 15.24 -11.60 5.59
C LYS A 232 15.51 -11.40 4.10
N LEU A 233 15.91 -10.19 3.72
CA LEU A 233 16.23 -9.81 2.34
C LEU A 233 17.04 -10.88 1.61
N THR A 234 16.41 -11.63 0.70
CA THR A 234 17.10 -12.63 -0.14
C THR A 234 17.55 -12.06 -1.49
N SER A 235 17.09 -10.85 -1.84
CA SER A 235 17.46 -10.09 -3.05
C SER A 235 17.70 -8.61 -2.71
N ALA A 236 17.88 -7.79 -3.73
CA ALA A 236 18.09 -6.36 -3.65
C ALA A 236 16.79 -5.56 -3.40
N VAL A 237 16.98 -4.39 -2.81
CA VAL A 237 15.99 -3.36 -2.56
C VAL A 237 16.54 -2.03 -3.07
N VAL A 238 15.70 -1.24 -3.72
CA VAL A 238 16.08 0.04 -4.30
C VAL A 238 15.15 1.13 -3.79
N ARG A 239 15.70 2.16 -3.13
CA ARG A 239 14.96 3.37 -2.77
C ARG A 239 15.11 4.40 -3.88
N VAL A 240 13.99 4.84 -4.45
CA VAL A 240 13.95 6.05 -5.30
C VAL A 240 13.69 7.24 -4.38
N LEU A 241 14.65 8.17 -4.33
CA LEU A 241 14.67 9.32 -3.44
C LEU A 241 14.01 10.54 -4.11
N GLY A 242 13.11 11.18 -3.38
CA GLY A 242 12.49 12.45 -3.76
C GLY A 242 13.05 13.62 -2.94
N VAL A 243 12.16 14.57 -2.64
CA VAL A 243 12.33 15.51 -1.54
C VAL A 243 11.47 14.99 -0.40
N ASP A 244 12.05 14.13 0.41
CA ASP A 244 11.34 13.52 1.53
C ASP A 244 11.55 14.39 2.77
N ALA A 245 10.45 14.87 3.36
CA ALA A 245 10.51 15.72 4.52
C ALA A 245 9.41 15.39 5.52
N GLY A 246 9.63 15.73 6.78
CA GLY A 246 8.65 15.51 7.83
C GLY A 246 9.13 16.03 9.18
N PHE A 247 8.20 16.54 9.96
CA PHE A 247 8.45 17.00 11.31
C PHE A 247 8.60 15.81 12.28
N THR A 248 9.43 15.96 13.31
CA THR A 248 9.70 14.88 14.26
C THR A 248 8.59 14.67 15.31
N ALA A 249 7.67 15.64 15.39
CA ALA A 249 6.41 15.62 16.12
C ALA A 249 5.29 16.12 15.18
N GLU A 250 4.06 15.72 15.46
CA GLU A 250 2.85 16.09 14.72
C GLU A 250 2.40 17.51 15.03
N SER A 251 2.66 17.97 16.26
CA SER A 251 2.08 19.17 16.83
C SER A 251 3.12 20.04 17.52
N TYR A 252 2.96 21.36 17.38
CA TYR A 252 3.81 22.39 17.95
C TYR A 252 2.97 23.58 18.40
N VAL A 253 3.47 24.39 19.33
CA VAL A 253 2.87 25.69 19.65
C VAL A 253 3.43 26.79 18.73
N ALA A 254 2.67 27.87 18.55
CA ALA A 254 3.13 29.03 17.80
C ALA A 254 4.40 29.66 18.42
N SER A 255 5.17 30.41 17.63
CA SER A 255 6.41 31.06 18.08
C SER A 255 7.47 30.13 18.67
N SER A 256 7.42 28.83 18.32
CA SER A 256 8.39 27.81 18.76
C SER A 256 9.31 27.37 17.61
N ALA A 257 10.25 26.47 17.91
CA ALA A 257 11.09 25.82 16.91
C ALA A 257 10.60 24.39 16.64
N ALA A 258 10.25 24.10 15.39
CA ALA A 258 9.85 22.78 14.94
C ALA A 258 11.00 22.07 14.21
N ARG A 259 11.28 20.83 14.58
CA ARG A 259 12.40 20.06 14.00
C ARG A 259 11.94 19.34 12.73
N LEU A 260 12.39 19.86 11.59
CA LEU A 260 12.11 19.35 10.25
C LEU A 260 13.23 18.42 9.80
N ALA A 261 12.93 17.13 9.59
CA ALA A 261 13.86 16.19 8.98
C ALA A 261 13.69 16.20 7.45
N ILE A 262 14.81 16.09 6.73
CA ILE A 262 14.85 16.11 5.26
C ILE A 262 15.82 15.03 4.76
N GLU A 263 15.38 14.30 3.73
CA GLU A 263 16.15 13.34 2.94
C GLU A 263 16.01 13.71 1.46
N THR A 264 17.09 14.22 0.86
CA THR A 264 17.15 14.52 -0.56
C THR A 264 18.60 14.64 -0.99
N ASP A 265 18.83 14.51 -2.29
CA ASP A 265 20.09 14.77 -2.94
C ASP A 265 20.09 16.08 -3.73
N ALA A 266 19.09 16.95 -3.57
CA ALA A 266 19.14 18.32 -4.11
C ALA A 266 20.37 19.10 -3.60
N THR A 267 20.88 20.07 -4.36
CA THR A 267 21.96 20.97 -3.88
C THR A 267 21.41 22.20 -3.17
N GLN A 268 20.17 22.55 -3.44
CA GLN A 268 19.51 23.72 -2.89
C GLN A 268 18.02 23.43 -2.70
N LEU A 269 17.44 24.01 -1.65
CA LEU A 269 16.02 23.86 -1.31
C LEU A 269 15.41 25.24 -1.05
N THR A 270 14.25 25.51 -1.64
CA THR A 270 13.38 26.63 -1.28
C THR A 270 12.27 26.13 -0.38
N LEU A 271 12.18 26.67 0.84
CA LEU A 271 11.20 26.29 1.85
C LEU A 271 10.20 27.42 2.06
N GLN A 272 8.90 27.12 1.98
CA GLN A 272 7.82 28.06 2.32
C GLN A 272 6.73 27.34 3.12
N THR A 273 6.19 28.02 4.12
CA THR A 273 5.14 27.48 4.98
C THR A 273 3.77 27.94 4.49
N PHE A 274 2.81 27.03 4.55
CA PHE A 274 1.43 27.26 4.15
C PHE A 274 0.47 26.79 5.24
N ARG A 275 -0.65 27.49 5.39
CA ARG A 275 -1.82 27.03 6.17
C ARG A 275 -2.80 26.33 5.23
N ALA A 276 -3.20 25.11 5.55
CA ALA A 276 -4.19 24.37 4.78
C ALA A 276 -5.63 24.82 5.08
N GLY A 277 -6.52 24.68 4.10
CA GLY A 277 -7.96 24.97 4.19
C GLY A 277 -8.35 26.33 3.61
N GLY A 278 -7.49 27.35 3.70
CA GLY A 278 -7.82 28.69 3.21
C GLY A 278 -7.76 28.86 1.70
N GLU A 279 -7.33 27.84 0.95
CA GLU A 279 -7.05 27.97 -0.48
C GLU A 279 -8.28 27.85 -1.39
N ASP A 280 -8.31 28.65 -2.46
CA ASP A 280 -9.40 28.59 -3.44
C ASP A 280 -9.30 27.36 -4.35
N THR A 281 -8.09 26.84 -4.57
CA THR A 281 -7.85 25.74 -5.51
C THR A 281 -8.07 24.37 -4.87
N ARG A 282 -9.00 23.57 -5.40
CA ARG A 282 -9.23 22.18 -4.94
C ARG A 282 -8.00 21.30 -5.12
N THR A 283 -7.72 20.47 -4.12
CA THR A 283 -6.68 19.45 -4.18
C THR A 283 -7.19 18.23 -4.94
N HIS A 284 -6.57 17.91 -6.08
CA HIS A 284 -7.03 16.87 -7.00
C HIS A 284 -6.14 15.62 -7.03
N SER A 285 -5.08 15.56 -6.23
CA SER A 285 -4.12 14.45 -6.20
C SER A 285 -3.65 14.11 -4.77
N ASP A 286 -3.39 12.83 -4.49
CA ASP A 286 -2.79 12.35 -3.22
C ASP A 286 -1.30 12.68 -3.08
N THR A 287 -0.72 13.43 -4.02
CA THR A 287 0.67 13.88 -3.97
C THR A 287 0.78 15.41 -3.89
N LEU A 288 -0.33 16.09 -3.60
CA LEU A 288 -0.44 17.55 -3.59
C LEU A 288 -1.04 18.01 -2.26
N MET A 289 -0.46 19.08 -1.70
CA MET A 289 -1.09 19.91 -0.68
C MET A 289 -1.13 21.34 -1.20
N ASN A 290 -2.30 21.96 -1.11
CA ASN A 290 -2.49 23.38 -1.37
C ASN A 290 -2.78 24.10 -0.04
N GLY A 291 -2.50 25.39 0.01
CA GLY A 291 -2.72 26.20 1.19
C GLY A 291 -2.37 27.67 0.93
N ILE A 292 -2.61 28.51 1.92
CA ILE A 292 -2.29 29.94 1.89
C ILE A 292 -0.89 30.16 2.48
N PRO A 293 0.04 30.81 1.76
CA PRO A 293 1.38 31.06 2.29
C PRO A 293 1.31 31.96 3.54
N VAL A 294 2.07 31.60 4.57
CA VAL A 294 2.12 32.35 5.85
C VAL A 294 3.50 32.96 6.15
N ASP A 295 4.47 32.67 5.29
CA ASP A 295 5.78 33.30 5.26
C ASP A 295 6.30 33.46 3.82
N GLN A 296 7.41 34.19 3.71
CA GLN A 296 8.14 34.31 2.46
C GLN A 296 9.01 33.06 2.21
N PRO A 297 9.19 32.65 0.94
CA PRO A 297 10.05 31.53 0.61
C PRO A 297 11.51 31.83 0.99
N VAL A 298 12.16 30.86 1.63
CA VAL A 298 13.59 30.93 1.99
C VAL A 298 14.36 29.86 1.26
N THR A 299 15.36 30.27 0.48
CA THR A 299 16.26 29.35 -0.24
C THR A 299 17.53 29.10 0.56
N ILE A 300 17.88 27.83 0.72
CA ILE A 300 19.09 27.40 1.43
C ILE A 300 19.93 26.46 0.57
N GLU A 301 21.25 26.57 0.70
CA GLU A 301 22.17 25.56 0.21
C GLU A 301 22.02 24.27 1.02
N TRP A 302 21.82 23.14 0.33
CA TRP A 302 21.65 21.82 0.94
C TRP A 302 22.91 20.98 0.81
N LYS A 303 23.70 20.93 1.89
CA LYS A 303 24.98 20.21 1.94
C LYS A 303 24.83 18.71 2.30
N ALA A 304 23.67 18.28 2.79
CA ALA A 304 23.44 16.92 3.26
C ALA A 304 22.93 15.96 2.17
N ARG A 305 23.44 16.08 0.93
CA ARG A 305 22.98 15.36 -0.29
C ARG A 305 23.10 13.82 -0.26
N HIS A 306 23.61 13.26 0.82
CA HIS A 306 23.93 11.84 0.99
C HIS A 306 23.43 11.29 2.33
N ARG A 307 22.62 12.03 3.09
CA ARG A 307 22.13 11.57 4.40
C ARG A 307 20.86 12.28 4.81
N ARG A 308 20.18 11.73 5.80
CA ARG A 308 19.15 12.47 6.54
C ARG A 308 19.81 13.60 7.33
N ALA A 309 19.20 14.78 7.30
CA ALA A 309 19.58 15.91 8.15
C ALA A 309 18.33 16.59 8.71
N THR A 310 18.52 17.36 9.78
CA THR A 310 17.45 18.09 10.46
C THR A 310 17.74 19.58 10.45
N LEU A 311 16.69 20.37 10.25
CA LEU A 311 16.68 21.82 10.41
C LEU A 311 15.72 22.19 11.55
N ASN A 312 16.05 23.24 12.30
CA ASN A 312 15.09 23.87 13.19
C ASN A 312 14.35 24.96 12.40
N ARG A 313 13.06 24.76 12.16
CA ARG A 313 12.18 25.74 11.53
C ARG A 313 11.53 26.59 12.61
N ALA A 314 11.83 27.88 12.64
CA ALA A 314 11.08 28.81 13.47
C ALA A 314 9.65 28.92 12.94
N LEU A 315 8.67 28.78 13.84
CA LEU A 315 7.27 28.98 13.56
C LEU A 315 6.88 30.41 13.93
N GLY A 316 6.08 31.07 13.09
CA GLY A 316 5.56 32.40 13.40
C GLY A 316 4.48 32.37 14.48
N PRO A 317 3.99 33.54 14.92
CA PRO A 317 2.83 33.68 15.80
C PRO A 317 1.52 33.41 15.03
N TRP A 318 1.48 32.31 14.28
CA TRP A 318 0.33 31.97 13.44
C TRP A 318 -0.79 31.34 14.27
N PRO A 319 -2.06 31.52 13.86
CA PRO A 319 -3.19 30.87 14.52
C PRO A 319 -3.07 29.35 14.54
N THR A 320 -3.88 28.71 15.38
CA THR A 320 -4.03 27.25 15.34
C THR A 320 -4.52 26.78 13.96
N GLY A 321 -4.05 25.61 13.53
CA GLY A 321 -4.33 25.11 12.19
C GLY A 321 -3.48 23.91 11.78
N VAL A 322 -3.85 23.31 10.65
CA VAL A 322 -2.97 22.40 9.92
C VAL A 322 -2.09 23.23 8.98
N TYR A 323 -0.78 23.05 9.10
CA TYR A 323 0.23 23.72 8.30
C TYR A 323 1.08 22.69 7.57
N PHE A 324 1.80 23.14 6.55
CA PHE A 324 2.84 22.34 5.94
C PHE A 324 3.97 23.22 5.41
N VAL A 325 5.19 22.69 5.41
CA VAL A 325 6.30 23.28 4.67
C VAL A 325 6.35 22.62 3.30
N LYS A 326 6.29 23.42 2.23
CA LYS A 326 6.61 23.00 0.87
C LYS A 326 8.11 23.20 0.65
N LEU A 327 8.79 22.14 0.22
CA LEU A 327 10.21 22.14 -0.14
C LEU A 327 10.31 21.96 -1.65
N THR A 328 10.86 22.94 -2.35
CA THR A 328 11.15 22.88 -3.78
C THR A 328 12.65 22.72 -3.98
N ALA A 329 13.08 21.62 -4.58
CA ALA A 329 14.47 21.41 -4.96
C ALA A 329 14.84 22.20 -6.21
N ASN A 330 16.13 22.49 -6.38
CA ASN A 330 16.67 23.17 -7.55
C ASN A 330 16.47 22.41 -8.88
N ASP A 331 16.12 21.12 -8.83
CA ASP A 331 15.73 20.30 -9.98
C ASP A 331 14.21 20.23 -10.20
N GLY A 332 13.43 21.02 -9.45
CA GLY A 332 11.97 21.11 -9.57
C GLY A 332 11.19 20.03 -8.81
N ARG A 333 11.85 19.05 -8.17
CA ARG A 333 11.15 18.09 -7.29
C ARG A 333 10.55 18.82 -6.08
N ILE A 334 9.38 18.38 -5.66
CA ILE A 334 8.63 18.96 -4.54
C ILE A 334 8.38 17.92 -3.45
N GLY A 335 8.55 18.34 -2.20
CA GLY A 335 8.14 17.63 -1.00
C GLY A 335 7.30 18.52 -0.08
N TYR A 336 6.47 17.90 0.74
CA TYR A 336 5.63 18.53 1.76
C TYR A 336 5.96 17.94 3.12
N ALA A 337 5.84 18.75 4.17
CA ALA A 337 5.98 18.31 5.55
C ALA A 337 4.84 18.91 6.38
N PRO A 338 3.71 18.18 6.56
CA PRO A 338 2.58 18.66 7.34
C PRO A 338 2.87 18.61 8.84
N PHE A 339 2.23 19.51 9.59
CA PHE A 339 2.23 19.60 11.05
C PHE A 339 1.01 20.40 11.52
N VAL A 340 0.70 20.32 12.81
CA VAL A 340 -0.34 21.13 13.46
C VAL A 340 0.32 22.21 14.31
N ILE A 341 -0.24 23.41 14.27
CA ILE A 341 -0.03 24.42 15.29
C ILE A 341 -1.22 24.35 16.25
N ARG A 342 -0.96 23.87 17.47
CA ARG A 342 -1.95 23.83 18.55
C ARG A 342 -1.98 25.16 19.32
N PRO A 343 -3.06 25.48 20.03
CA PRO A 343 -3.08 26.63 20.94
C PRO A 343 -2.04 26.47 22.06
N THR A 344 -1.50 27.61 22.52
CA THR A 344 -0.61 27.64 23.70
C THR A 344 -1.40 27.32 24.96
N THR A 345 -2.61 27.87 25.07
CA THR A 345 -3.56 27.63 26.16
C THR A 345 -4.83 27.02 25.56
N LEU A 346 -5.16 25.78 25.95
CA LEU A 346 -6.35 25.09 25.45
C LEU A 346 -7.62 25.88 25.81
N GLY A 347 -8.54 26.04 24.85
CA GLY A 347 -9.85 26.61 25.10
C GLY A 347 -9.88 28.14 25.25
N GLU A 348 -8.73 28.82 25.16
CA GLU A 348 -8.65 30.28 25.38
C GLU A 348 -9.38 31.08 24.31
N ARG A 349 -9.26 30.66 23.04
CA ARG A 349 -9.86 31.37 21.90
C ARG A 349 -11.14 30.73 21.37
N SER A 350 -11.32 29.45 21.64
CA SER A 350 -12.45 28.68 21.14
C SER A 350 -12.81 27.57 22.09
N ARG A 351 -14.11 27.41 22.35
CA ARG A 351 -14.68 26.30 23.10
C ARG A 351 -14.92 25.06 22.22
N VAL A 352 -14.43 25.09 20.97
CA VAL A 352 -14.53 23.98 20.01
C VAL A 352 -13.13 23.47 19.65
N ALA A 353 -12.92 22.16 19.75
CA ALA A 353 -11.71 21.49 19.29
C ALA A 353 -12.00 20.61 18.06
N VAL A 354 -11.06 20.59 17.12
CA VAL A 354 -11.02 19.65 15.98
C VAL A 354 -9.77 18.79 16.12
N VAL A 355 -9.94 17.47 16.12
CA VAL A 355 -8.84 16.51 16.33
C VAL A 355 -8.48 15.83 15.02
N MET A 356 -7.27 16.06 14.51
CA MET A 356 -6.78 15.46 13.27
C MET A 356 -6.31 14.01 13.49
N PRO A 357 -6.62 13.07 12.56
CA PRO A 357 -6.40 11.63 12.73
C PRO A 357 -4.95 11.21 12.42
N THR A 358 -3.99 11.79 13.14
CA THR A 358 -2.54 11.57 12.96
C THR A 358 -2.07 10.13 13.19
N ASN A 359 -2.71 9.37 14.08
CA ASN A 359 -2.49 7.95 14.30
C ASN A 359 -2.85 7.17 13.04
N THR A 360 -4.03 7.41 12.47
CA THR A 360 -4.49 6.80 11.21
C THR A 360 -3.60 7.18 10.04
N TRP A 361 -3.20 8.45 9.92
CA TRP A 361 -2.27 8.88 8.86
C TRP A 361 -0.97 8.06 8.89
N GLN A 362 -0.41 7.79 10.08
CA GLN A 362 0.79 6.97 10.20
C GLN A 362 0.51 5.47 10.04
N ALA A 363 -0.66 4.99 10.44
CA ALA A 363 -1.08 3.60 10.25
C ALA A 363 -1.09 3.23 8.76
N TYR A 364 -1.53 4.13 7.88
CA TYR A 364 -1.56 3.93 6.43
C TYR A 364 -0.31 4.44 5.68
N ASN A 365 0.73 4.86 6.39
CA ASN A 365 1.98 5.34 5.80
C ASN A 365 2.91 4.18 5.40
N PHE A 366 2.99 3.88 4.10
CA PHE A 366 3.86 2.84 3.52
C PHE A 366 5.35 3.23 3.43
N ARG A 367 5.81 4.24 4.17
CA ARG A 367 7.23 4.57 4.23
C ARG A 367 8.02 3.39 4.81
N ASP A 368 9.03 2.94 4.07
CA ASP A 368 9.97 1.90 4.46
C ASP A 368 11.23 2.58 5.00
N SER A 369 11.29 2.76 6.32
CA SER A 369 12.38 3.47 6.99
C SER A 369 13.59 2.57 7.23
N ASP A 370 13.38 1.26 7.43
CA ASP A 370 14.44 0.29 7.72
C ASP A 370 15.13 -0.26 6.45
N GLY A 371 14.56 -0.03 5.27
CA GLY A 371 15.10 -0.41 3.97
C GLY A 371 14.91 -1.89 3.63
N ASN A 372 13.94 -2.56 4.26
CA ASN A 372 13.65 -3.97 4.01
C ASN A 372 12.76 -4.21 2.77
N GLY A 373 12.35 -3.13 2.09
CA GLY A 373 11.54 -3.15 0.88
C GLY A 373 10.04 -3.14 1.10
N TRP A 374 9.58 -3.16 2.35
CA TRP A 374 8.17 -3.11 2.73
C TRP A 374 7.90 -1.90 3.62
N GLY A 375 6.72 -1.31 3.47
CA GLY A 375 6.32 -0.20 4.33
C GLY A 375 6.27 -0.60 5.81
N ASP A 376 6.69 0.30 6.68
CA ASP A 376 6.60 0.15 8.13
C ASP A 376 5.19 0.52 8.60
N THR A 377 4.22 -0.33 8.23
CA THR A 377 2.78 -0.20 8.45
C THR A 377 2.16 -1.57 8.69
N TRP A 378 1.08 -1.64 9.47
CA TRP A 378 0.30 -2.88 9.67
C TRP A 378 -0.29 -3.45 8.35
N TYR A 379 -0.39 -2.63 7.31
CA TYR A 379 -0.95 -3.01 6.02
C TYR A 379 0.08 -3.57 5.03
N ALA A 380 1.36 -3.60 5.39
CA ALA A 380 2.38 -4.37 4.68
C ALA A 380 2.40 -5.81 5.22
N LYS A 381 1.84 -6.77 4.47
CA LYS A 381 1.54 -8.15 4.87
C LYS A 381 2.55 -8.79 5.85
N GLY A 382 2.13 -8.91 7.12
CA GLY A 382 2.54 -9.97 8.05
C GLY A 382 3.82 -9.77 8.85
N ALA A 383 4.39 -8.56 8.89
CA ALA A 383 5.66 -8.35 9.60
C ALA A 383 5.87 -6.98 10.23
N GLN A 384 4.81 -6.21 10.44
CA GLN A 384 4.92 -5.02 11.26
C GLN A 384 3.95 -5.16 12.41
N SER A 385 4.47 -5.15 13.64
CA SER A 385 3.68 -5.13 14.86
C SER A 385 3.45 -3.71 15.35
N THR A 386 4.19 -2.75 14.81
CA THR A 386 4.27 -1.40 15.32
C THR A 386 4.31 -0.36 14.20
N VAL A 387 3.81 0.83 14.50
CA VAL A 387 3.84 2.02 13.64
C VAL A 387 4.45 3.16 14.44
N ARG A 388 5.39 3.92 13.86
CA ARG A 388 6.01 5.07 14.55
C ARG A 388 5.39 6.38 14.11
N LEU A 389 5.06 7.23 15.06
CA LEU A 389 4.59 8.60 14.92
C LEU A 389 5.75 9.56 14.53
N GLY A 390 5.43 10.68 13.89
CA GLY A 390 6.40 11.71 13.47
C GLY A 390 7.37 11.26 12.38
N ARG A 391 6.93 10.35 11.51
CA ARG A 391 7.67 9.94 10.32
C ARG A 391 7.22 10.74 9.12
N MET A 392 8.15 10.96 8.18
CA MET A 392 7.83 11.51 6.87
C MET A 392 6.79 10.61 6.16
N PHE A 393 5.92 11.21 5.36
CA PHE A 393 4.99 10.45 4.54
C PHE A 393 5.61 10.12 3.17
N ILE A 394 5.15 9.04 2.55
CA ILE A 394 5.38 8.80 1.12
C ILE A 394 4.63 9.84 0.28
N ARG A 395 4.58 9.67 -1.05
CA ARG A 395 3.76 10.52 -1.94
C ARG A 395 4.09 12.02 -1.81
N ARG A 396 5.38 12.34 -1.75
CA ARG A 396 5.90 13.71 -1.54
C ARG A 396 5.53 14.28 -0.17
N GLY A 397 5.27 13.46 0.85
CA GLY A 397 5.01 13.92 2.20
C GLY A 397 3.55 14.26 2.51
N VAL A 398 2.62 13.93 1.61
CA VAL A 398 1.17 14.14 1.82
C VAL A 398 0.58 13.02 2.68
N PRO A 399 -0.23 13.32 3.72
CA PRO A 399 -0.91 12.30 4.51
C PRO A 399 -1.81 11.40 3.63
N PRO A 400 -1.95 10.10 3.95
CA PRO A 400 -2.85 9.22 3.21
C PRO A 400 -4.29 9.76 3.18
N GLN A 401 -4.91 9.78 2.00
CA GLN A 401 -6.29 10.22 1.77
C GLN A 401 -6.58 11.70 2.09
N TRP A 402 -5.55 12.54 2.27
CA TRP A 402 -5.68 13.98 2.55
C TRP A 402 -6.74 14.70 1.69
N ARG A 403 -6.70 14.49 0.36
CA ARG A 403 -7.62 15.15 -0.57
C ARG A 403 -9.07 14.69 -0.41
N LYS A 404 -9.28 13.47 0.10
CA LYS A 404 -10.59 12.83 0.15
C LYS A 404 -11.27 13.07 1.49
N TYR A 405 -10.53 13.03 2.60
CA TYR A 405 -11.14 12.94 3.93
C TYR A 405 -10.89 14.17 4.81
N ASP A 406 -9.78 14.89 4.61
CA ASP A 406 -9.33 15.90 5.57
C ASP A 406 -9.52 17.34 5.06
N VAL A 407 -9.02 17.65 3.85
CA VAL A 407 -8.84 19.04 3.42
C VAL A 407 -10.16 19.81 3.25
N ASP A 408 -11.22 19.14 2.80
CA ASP A 408 -12.50 19.80 2.52
C ASP A 408 -13.20 20.28 3.79
N PHE A 409 -13.03 19.59 4.92
CA PHE A 409 -13.50 20.09 6.21
C PHE A 409 -12.74 21.34 6.66
N LEU A 410 -11.42 21.37 6.48
CA LEU A 410 -10.61 22.56 6.79
C LEU A 410 -10.98 23.75 5.90
N ARG A 411 -11.32 23.49 4.63
CA ARG A 411 -11.85 24.51 3.71
C ARG A 411 -13.19 25.04 4.16
N TRP A 412 -14.09 24.15 4.59
CA TRP A 412 -15.38 24.56 5.13
C TRP A 412 -15.25 25.44 6.39
N LEU A 413 -14.30 25.14 7.29
CA LEU A 413 -14.00 26.01 8.43
C LEU A 413 -13.58 27.41 7.97
N ALA A 414 -12.67 27.50 7.01
CA ALA A 414 -12.21 28.77 6.45
C ALA A 414 -13.34 29.56 5.76
N GLN A 415 -14.12 28.89 4.91
CA GLN A 415 -15.25 29.50 4.17
C GLN A 415 -16.35 30.02 5.09
N THR A 416 -16.54 29.39 6.24
CA THR A 416 -17.58 29.77 7.21
C THR A 416 -17.05 30.62 8.37
N GLY A 417 -15.77 31.03 8.32
CA GLY A 417 -15.14 31.89 9.34
C GLY A 417 -14.97 31.22 10.71
N LYS A 418 -15.14 29.90 10.82
CA LYS A 418 -15.02 29.17 12.08
C LYS A 418 -13.56 29.02 12.48
N GLN A 419 -13.25 29.27 13.75
CA GLN A 419 -11.90 29.21 14.29
C GLN A 419 -11.83 28.27 15.52
N PRO A 420 -12.04 26.96 15.35
CA PRO A 420 -11.78 25.99 16.42
C PRO A 420 -10.29 25.89 16.73
N ASP A 421 -9.96 25.39 17.92
CA ASP A 421 -8.62 24.89 18.19
C ASP A 421 -8.39 23.61 17.38
N ILE A 422 -7.29 23.54 16.64
CA ILE A 422 -6.88 22.33 15.90
C ILE A 422 -5.85 21.59 16.74
N LEU A 423 -6.17 20.33 17.05
CA LEU A 423 -5.37 19.42 17.85
C LEU A 423 -5.01 18.18 17.04
N THR A 424 -3.98 17.47 17.50
CA THR A 424 -3.65 16.11 17.07
C THR A 424 -4.08 15.10 18.13
N GLU A 425 -4.16 13.82 17.78
CA GLU A 425 -4.38 12.76 18.77
C GLU A 425 -3.29 12.74 19.85
N THR A 426 -2.04 13.09 19.53
CA THR A 426 -0.99 13.24 20.55
C THR A 426 -1.24 14.42 21.51
N ASP A 427 -1.89 15.49 21.06
CA ASP A 427 -2.30 16.58 21.94
C ASP A 427 -3.44 16.12 22.85
N LEU A 428 -4.40 15.35 22.31
CA LEU A 428 -5.48 14.75 23.07
C LEU A 428 -4.96 13.77 24.14
N GLU A 429 -3.98 12.94 23.78
CA GLU A 429 -3.29 12.02 24.70
C GLU A 429 -2.63 12.75 25.88
N SER A 430 -2.26 14.03 25.70
CA SER A 430 -1.63 14.83 26.77
C SER A 430 -2.62 15.40 27.80
N ILE A 431 -3.91 15.42 27.48
CA ILE A 431 -4.97 15.88 28.38
C ILE A 431 -5.28 14.76 29.37
N ARG A 432 -5.20 15.03 30.68
CA ARG A 432 -5.17 13.96 31.70
C ARG A 432 -6.54 13.41 32.03
N THR A 433 -7.57 14.25 32.00
CA THR A 433 -8.91 13.91 32.51
C THR A 433 -10.01 14.54 31.67
N ALA A 434 -11.21 13.96 31.73
CA ALA A 434 -12.37 14.50 31.03
C ALA A 434 -12.84 15.83 31.64
N GLU A 435 -12.62 16.02 32.94
CA GLU A 435 -12.86 17.25 33.68
C GLU A 435 -11.95 18.38 33.18
N GLU A 436 -10.67 18.09 32.94
CA GLU A 436 -9.75 19.02 32.29
C GLU A 436 -10.25 19.35 30.88
N LEU A 437 -10.60 18.34 30.08
CA LEU A 437 -11.07 18.57 28.70
C LEU A 437 -12.33 19.43 28.62
N ILE A 438 -13.37 19.11 29.41
CA ILE A 438 -14.65 19.85 29.39
C ILE A 438 -14.53 21.26 29.96
N SER A 439 -13.51 21.51 30.81
CA SER A 439 -13.21 22.87 31.26
C SER A 439 -12.72 23.77 30.11
N HIS A 440 -12.14 23.18 29.06
CA HIS A 440 -11.61 23.90 27.90
C HIS A 440 -12.58 23.92 26.71
N TYR A 441 -13.24 22.79 26.43
CA TYR A 441 -14.03 22.60 25.23
C TYR A 441 -15.43 22.09 25.55
N GLU A 442 -16.43 22.67 24.90
CA GLU A 442 -17.83 22.23 24.92
C GLU A 442 -18.15 21.30 23.76
N PHE A 443 -17.36 21.36 22.69
CA PHE A 443 -17.55 20.58 21.48
C PHE A 443 -16.22 20.05 20.92
N VAL A 444 -16.13 18.74 20.68
CA VAL A 444 -14.99 18.10 20.01
C VAL A 444 -15.44 17.44 18.71
N VAL A 445 -14.71 17.71 17.63
CA VAL A 445 -14.98 17.20 16.27
C VAL A 445 -13.84 16.31 15.79
N PHE A 446 -14.19 15.13 15.29
CA PHE A 446 -13.33 14.24 14.54
C PHE A 446 -13.74 14.33 13.06
N PRO A 447 -13.03 15.12 12.24
CA PRO A 447 -13.50 15.48 10.90
C PRO A 447 -13.19 14.42 9.84
N GLY A 448 -12.24 13.53 10.11
CA GLY A 448 -11.76 12.51 9.18
C GLY A 448 -11.74 11.11 9.79
N HIS A 449 -10.98 10.21 9.17
CA HIS A 449 -10.93 8.79 9.51
C HIS A 449 -10.12 8.51 10.79
N THR A 450 -10.78 8.54 11.95
CA THR A 450 -10.14 8.34 13.26
C THR A 450 -10.24 6.87 13.70
N GLU A 451 -9.59 5.96 12.97
CA GLU A 451 -9.69 4.50 13.13
C GLU A 451 -8.92 3.98 14.37
N TYR A 452 -7.82 4.62 14.75
CA TYR A 452 -6.82 4.10 15.68
C TYR A 452 -6.67 4.95 16.94
N VAL A 453 -7.25 4.47 18.05
CA VAL A 453 -7.39 5.28 19.26
C VAL A 453 -6.74 4.58 20.46
N THR A 454 -6.02 5.33 21.30
CA THR A 454 -5.41 4.79 22.52
C THR A 454 -6.48 4.45 23.56
N ARG A 455 -6.10 3.70 24.60
CA ARG A 455 -7.05 3.46 25.71
C ARG A 455 -7.44 4.76 26.40
N HIS A 456 -6.46 5.62 26.62
CA HIS A 456 -6.63 6.90 27.28
C HIS A 456 -7.53 7.83 26.48
N GLU A 457 -7.28 8.01 25.18
CA GLU A 457 -8.13 8.81 24.28
C GLU A 457 -9.59 8.32 24.26
N TYR A 458 -9.84 6.99 24.21
CA TYR A 458 -11.20 6.47 24.28
C TYR A 458 -11.85 6.80 25.65
N ASP A 459 -11.14 6.51 26.75
CA ASP A 459 -11.65 6.77 28.11
C ASP A 459 -11.98 8.25 28.30
N LEU A 460 -11.10 9.12 27.80
CA LEU A 460 -11.25 10.57 27.79
C LEU A 460 -12.52 10.99 27.05
N MET A 461 -12.75 10.51 25.82
CA MET A 461 -13.94 10.86 25.03
C MET A 461 -15.24 10.33 25.62
N ARG A 462 -15.22 9.10 26.13
CA ARG A 462 -16.40 8.51 26.79
C ARG A 462 -16.79 9.34 28.01
N ASN A 463 -15.83 9.59 28.90
CA ASN A 463 -16.09 10.32 30.13
C ASN A 463 -16.43 11.80 29.85
N TYR A 464 -15.81 12.41 28.84
CA TYR A 464 -16.14 13.78 28.39
C TYR A 464 -17.60 13.91 27.95
N ARG A 465 -18.10 12.95 27.16
CA ARG A 465 -19.52 12.86 26.84
C ARG A 465 -20.37 12.65 28.09
N ASP A 466 -19.95 11.77 29.00
CA ASP A 466 -20.71 11.48 30.23
C ASP A 466 -20.80 12.71 31.16
N LEU A 467 -19.89 13.68 31.01
CA LEU A 467 -19.91 14.97 31.69
C LEU A 467 -20.74 16.06 30.97
N GLY A 468 -21.33 15.76 29.81
CA GLY A 468 -22.12 16.72 29.03
C GLY A 468 -21.43 17.28 27.78
N GLY A 469 -20.20 16.85 27.46
CA GLY A 469 -19.45 17.35 26.31
C GLY A 469 -19.99 16.87 24.96
N ASN A 470 -20.11 17.77 23.98
CA ASN A 470 -20.66 17.46 22.66
C ASN A 470 -19.59 16.84 21.74
N LEU A 471 -20.00 15.88 20.89
CA LEU A 471 -19.11 15.14 19.99
C LEU A 471 -19.67 15.06 18.56
N ALA A 472 -18.80 15.20 17.57
CA ALA A 472 -19.15 14.90 16.17
C ALA A 472 -18.08 14.03 15.51
N PHE A 473 -18.52 12.94 14.88
CA PHE A 473 -17.69 12.04 14.08
C PHE A 473 -18.15 12.14 12.62
N LEU A 474 -17.35 12.78 11.77
CA LEU A 474 -17.75 13.09 10.38
C LEU A 474 -17.28 12.02 9.38
N SER A 475 -17.03 10.79 9.85
CA SER A 475 -16.59 9.67 9.01
C SER A 475 -17.22 8.36 9.51
N ALA A 476 -16.79 7.23 8.94
CA ALA A 476 -17.11 5.88 9.39
C ALA A 476 -15.84 5.19 9.89
N ASN A 477 -15.99 4.00 10.49
CA ASN A 477 -14.89 3.22 11.03
C ASN A 477 -14.06 3.99 12.07
N ASN A 478 -14.70 4.94 12.75
CA ASN A 478 -14.10 5.70 13.84
C ASN A 478 -14.01 4.81 15.09
N PHE A 479 -12.91 4.93 15.82
CA PHE A 479 -12.68 4.24 17.09
C PHE A 479 -12.75 2.71 16.94
N PHE A 480 -12.28 2.18 15.79
CA PHE A 480 -12.35 0.77 15.46
C PHE A 480 -11.30 -0.07 16.20
N TRP A 481 -10.04 0.36 16.14
CA TRP A 481 -8.91 -0.34 16.77
C TRP A 481 -8.44 0.36 18.04
N GLN A 482 -8.19 -0.45 19.08
CA GLN A 482 -7.38 -0.04 20.20
C GLN A 482 -5.89 -0.11 19.84
N VAL A 483 -5.15 0.95 20.16
CA VAL A 483 -3.68 0.99 20.06
C VAL A 483 -3.02 1.26 21.40
N GLN A 484 -1.86 0.65 21.64
CA GLN A 484 -0.98 1.03 22.75
C GLN A 484 0.07 2.00 22.23
N LEU A 485 0.17 3.17 22.84
CA LEU A 485 1.23 4.13 22.58
C LEU A 485 2.34 3.94 23.61
N GLN A 486 3.58 3.75 23.15
CA GLN A 486 4.77 3.82 23.97
C GLN A 486 5.80 4.70 23.29
N ASP A 487 6.22 5.76 23.98
CA ASP A 487 6.99 6.89 23.45
C ASP A 487 6.29 7.56 22.26
N ARG A 488 6.54 7.05 21.07
CA ARG A 488 5.98 7.49 19.78
C ARG A 488 5.67 6.31 18.87
N THR A 489 5.54 5.12 19.45
CA THR A 489 5.33 3.86 18.73
C THR A 489 3.98 3.29 19.12
N LEU A 490 3.10 3.18 18.13
CA LEU A 490 1.80 2.54 18.24
C LEU A 490 1.94 1.04 18.03
N ARG A 491 1.24 0.26 18.86
CA ARG A 491 1.02 -1.17 18.67
C ARG A 491 -0.47 -1.44 18.63
N ARG A 492 -0.97 -1.92 17.49
CA ARG A 492 -2.36 -2.34 17.32
C ARG A 492 -2.64 -3.57 18.17
N THR A 493 -3.76 -3.56 18.90
CA THR A 493 -4.13 -4.68 19.80
C THR A 493 -5.37 -5.41 19.30
N ARG A 494 -6.58 -4.93 19.62
CA ARG A 494 -7.89 -5.56 19.42
C ARG A 494 -8.88 -4.51 18.94
N LEU A 495 -9.99 -4.98 18.40
CA LEU A 495 -11.15 -4.13 18.16
C LEU A 495 -11.75 -3.71 19.50
N TRP A 496 -12.26 -2.48 19.58
CA TRP A 496 -12.86 -1.97 20.82
C TRP A 496 -14.08 -2.78 21.28
N ARG A 497 -14.90 -3.24 20.32
CA ARG A 497 -16.04 -4.14 20.59
C ARG A 497 -15.65 -5.46 21.25
N ASP A 498 -14.48 -6.02 20.91
CA ASP A 498 -13.99 -7.27 21.50
C ASP A 498 -13.53 -7.08 22.95
N LEU A 499 -13.37 -5.82 23.39
CA LEU A 499 -13.07 -5.43 24.76
C LEU A 499 -14.33 -5.06 25.56
N GLY A 500 -15.53 -5.36 25.03
CA GLY A 500 -16.81 -4.99 25.65
C GLY A 500 -17.14 -3.50 25.52
N ARG A 501 -16.49 -2.80 24.58
CA ARG A 501 -16.65 -1.35 24.38
C ARG A 501 -16.98 -1.05 22.91
N PRO A 502 -18.11 -1.56 22.38
CA PRO A 502 -18.45 -1.37 20.99
C PRO A 502 -18.53 0.11 20.64
N GLU A 503 -18.09 0.46 19.45
CA GLU A 503 -18.03 1.83 18.93
C GLU A 503 -19.39 2.52 19.06
N SER A 504 -20.47 1.77 18.77
CA SER A 504 -21.84 2.24 18.88
C SER A 504 -22.25 2.73 20.27
N SER A 505 -21.63 2.23 21.35
CA SER A 505 -21.92 2.70 22.72
C SER A 505 -21.42 4.12 23.00
N LEU A 506 -20.49 4.63 22.18
CA LEU A 506 -19.98 5.99 22.22
C LEU A 506 -20.46 6.82 21.03
N LEU A 507 -20.33 6.30 19.82
CA LEU A 507 -20.59 7.04 18.58
C LEU A 507 -22.07 7.02 18.18
N GLY A 508 -22.87 6.10 18.73
CA GLY A 508 -24.23 5.79 18.25
C GLY A 508 -24.25 4.79 17.09
N VAL A 509 -23.13 4.61 16.38
CA VAL A 509 -22.96 3.67 15.26
C VAL A 509 -21.66 2.88 15.35
N GLN A 510 -21.60 1.78 14.62
CA GLN A 510 -20.45 0.88 14.58
C GLN A 510 -20.20 0.38 13.16
N TYR A 511 -18.92 0.19 12.80
CA TYR A 511 -18.49 -0.36 11.52
C TYR A 511 -19.22 -1.64 11.11
N ARG A 512 -19.77 -1.63 9.89
CA ARG A 512 -20.52 -2.72 9.26
C ARG A 512 -19.84 -3.33 8.04
N GLY A 513 -19.08 -2.56 7.27
CA GLY A 513 -18.40 -3.12 6.09
C GLY A 513 -17.56 -2.12 5.30
N ASN A 514 -16.79 -2.67 4.36
CA ASN A 514 -15.92 -1.97 3.42
C ASN A 514 -15.91 -2.76 2.09
N ASP A 515 -15.93 -2.08 0.95
CA ASP A 515 -15.80 -2.70 -0.38
C ASP A 515 -14.72 -2.07 -1.29
N ASP A 516 -13.81 -1.29 -0.70
CA ASP A 516 -12.76 -0.49 -1.32
C ASP A 516 -13.29 0.62 -2.24
N GLY A 517 -14.53 1.07 -2.02
CA GLY A 517 -15.17 2.15 -2.79
C GLY A 517 -15.73 1.68 -4.13
N ARG A 518 -16.08 0.40 -4.26
CA ARG A 518 -16.66 -0.14 -5.51
C ARG A 518 -18.13 0.25 -5.66
N LYS A 519 -18.84 0.40 -4.54
CA LYS A 519 -20.23 0.85 -4.49
C LYS A 519 -20.32 2.09 -3.60
N GLN A 520 -20.96 3.10 -4.14
CA GLN A 520 -21.35 4.31 -3.43
C GLN A 520 -22.77 4.65 -3.85
N GLN A 521 -23.57 5.17 -2.92
CA GLN A 521 -24.94 5.63 -3.17
C GLN A 521 -25.24 6.89 -2.34
N PRO A 522 -26.19 7.73 -2.77
CA PRO A 522 -26.65 8.87 -1.98
C PRO A 522 -27.27 8.43 -0.64
N PHE A 523 -27.20 9.29 0.37
CA PHE A 523 -28.00 9.12 1.59
C PHE A 523 -29.47 9.44 1.30
N THR A 524 -30.37 8.71 1.97
CA THR A 524 -31.81 9.00 2.04
C THR A 524 -32.15 9.51 3.43
N VAL A 525 -32.80 10.67 3.53
CA VAL A 525 -33.21 11.29 4.79
C VAL A 525 -34.37 10.51 5.42
N ARG A 526 -34.27 10.25 6.73
CA ARG A 526 -35.22 9.42 7.50
C ARG A 526 -35.97 10.17 8.60
N SER A 527 -35.37 11.23 9.12
CA SER A 527 -35.80 11.88 10.37
C SER A 527 -35.73 13.40 10.25
N ALA A 528 -36.30 13.94 9.16
CA ALA A 528 -36.42 15.38 8.94
C ALA A 528 -37.39 16.03 9.92
N SER A 529 -38.52 15.39 10.15
CA SER A 529 -39.55 15.84 11.08
C SER A 529 -39.10 15.81 12.56
N THR A 530 -38.21 14.89 12.95
CA THR A 530 -37.71 14.74 14.32
C THR A 530 -36.44 15.54 14.59
N ALA A 531 -35.66 15.87 13.56
CA ALA A 531 -34.50 16.76 13.66
C ALA A 531 -34.57 17.94 12.66
N PRO A 532 -35.66 18.74 12.65
CA PRO A 532 -35.87 19.79 11.63
C PRO A 532 -34.76 20.85 11.64
N TRP A 533 -34.12 21.04 12.79
CA TRP A 533 -32.98 21.93 12.96
C TRP A 533 -31.80 21.55 12.05
N LEU A 534 -31.53 20.25 11.83
CA LEU A 534 -30.39 19.78 11.05
C LEU A 534 -30.59 20.10 9.57
N TRP A 535 -31.82 19.95 9.08
CA TRP A 535 -32.19 20.07 7.68
C TRP A 535 -32.61 21.50 7.29
N ALA A 536 -32.72 22.41 8.25
CA ALA A 536 -33.17 23.79 8.03
C ALA A 536 -32.35 24.52 6.95
N GLY A 537 -33.03 24.93 5.87
CA GLY A 537 -32.41 25.64 4.75
C GLY A 537 -31.58 24.76 3.80
N THR A 538 -31.60 23.44 3.96
CA THR A 538 -30.98 22.50 3.01
C THR A 538 -31.89 22.15 1.84
N GLY A 539 -33.21 22.34 2.00
CA GLY A 539 -34.23 21.86 1.06
C GLY A 539 -34.54 20.37 1.19
N LEU A 540 -33.92 19.65 2.13
CA LEU A 540 -34.16 18.24 2.37
C LEU A 540 -35.32 18.00 3.35
N GLY A 541 -36.13 16.98 3.05
CA GLY A 541 -37.19 16.45 3.90
C GLY A 541 -37.16 14.91 3.92
N ASP A 542 -38.09 14.27 4.60
CA ASP A 542 -38.15 12.81 4.69
C ASP A 542 -38.23 12.16 3.29
N GLY A 543 -37.38 11.17 3.02
CA GLY A 543 -37.25 10.50 1.73
C GLY A 543 -36.41 11.26 0.68
N ALA A 544 -36.05 12.52 0.92
CA ALA A 544 -35.12 13.24 0.05
C ALA A 544 -33.72 12.59 0.08
N THR A 545 -32.97 12.74 -1.00
CA THR A 545 -31.64 12.15 -1.13
C THR A 545 -30.56 13.22 -1.33
N PHE A 546 -29.35 12.99 -0.81
CA PHE A 546 -28.20 13.89 -1.01
C PHE A 546 -26.88 13.13 -1.22
N GLY A 547 -25.92 13.73 -1.94
CA GLY A 547 -24.64 13.12 -2.28
C GLY A 547 -24.54 12.58 -3.70
N GLN A 548 -25.59 12.69 -4.52
CA GLN A 548 -25.60 12.29 -5.94
C GLN A 548 -24.52 13.04 -6.73
N GLU A 549 -24.29 14.31 -6.39
CA GLU A 549 -23.29 15.19 -7.00
C GLU A 549 -21.84 14.73 -6.75
N LEU A 550 -21.63 13.83 -5.79
CA LEU A 550 -20.35 13.20 -5.47
C LEU A 550 -20.23 11.79 -6.06
N GLY A 551 -21.28 11.25 -6.67
CA GLY A 551 -21.39 9.83 -7.03
C GLY A 551 -21.85 8.94 -5.87
N GLY A 552 -22.26 9.53 -4.74
CA GLY A 552 -22.67 8.83 -3.52
C GLY A 552 -21.58 8.76 -2.45
N TYR A 553 -21.95 8.19 -1.31
CA TYR A 553 -21.07 7.91 -0.18
C TYR A 553 -20.87 6.40 -0.01
N GLY A 554 -19.81 6.00 0.68
CA GLY A 554 -19.53 4.58 0.91
C GLY A 554 -18.08 4.34 1.32
N ILE A 555 -17.42 3.39 0.66
CA ILE A 555 -16.07 2.87 0.96
C ILE A 555 -16.01 2.13 2.30
N GLU A 556 -16.38 2.77 3.41
CA GLU A 556 -16.63 2.15 4.71
C GLU A 556 -17.93 2.72 5.30
N ILE A 557 -18.72 1.87 5.95
CA ILE A 557 -20.02 2.26 6.51
C ILE A 557 -20.16 1.82 7.96
N ASP A 558 -20.84 2.65 8.75
CA ASP A 558 -21.24 2.37 10.12
C ASP A 558 -22.77 2.32 10.25
N GLY A 559 -23.27 1.57 11.22
CA GLY A 559 -24.70 1.48 11.52
C GLY A 559 -24.99 1.25 13.00
N THR A 560 -26.20 1.58 13.45
CA THR A 560 -26.66 1.40 14.83
C THR A 560 -26.61 -0.07 15.26
N THR A 561 -26.50 -0.33 16.57
CA THR A 561 -26.53 -1.68 17.15
C THR A 561 -27.41 -1.69 18.40
N GLN A 562 -27.61 -2.86 19.01
CA GLN A 562 -28.26 -2.96 20.33
C GLN A 562 -27.53 -2.20 21.45
N PHE A 563 -26.26 -1.81 21.23
CA PHE A 563 -25.45 -1.05 22.18
C PHE A 563 -25.47 0.46 21.91
N SER A 564 -26.14 0.91 20.86
CA SER A 564 -26.36 2.34 20.62
C SER A 564 -27.16 2.96 21.79
N PRO A 565 -26.81 4.16 22.28
CA PRO A 565 -27.53 4.80 23.38
C PRO A 565 -29.05 4.90 23.14
N PRO A 566 -29.88 4.73 24.18
CA PRO A 566 -31.32 4.93 24.06
C PRO A 566 -31.66 6.31 23.47
N GLY A 567 -32.65 6.36 22.58
CA GLY A 567 -33.02 7.60 21.90
C GLY A 567 -32.13 7.98 20.71
N THR A 568 -31.19 7.11 20.28
CA THR A 568 -30.44 7.33 19.04
C THR A 568 -31.37 7.42 17.83
N LEU A 569 -31.34 8.56 17.15
CA LEU A 569 -32.07 8.83 15.92
C LEU A 569 -31.21 8.42 14.71
N VAL A 570 -31.81 7.71 13.76
CA VAL A 570 -31.24 7.53 12.42
C VAL A 570 -31.73 8.68 11.55
N LEU A 571 -30.83 9.64 11.28
CA LEU A 571 -31.09 10.87 10.55
C LEU A 571 -31.22 10.64 9.04
N ALA A 572 -30.30 9.86 8.49
CA ALA A 572 -30.27 9.45 7.10
C ALA A 572 -29.58 8.09 6.96
N GLU A 573 -29.83 7.37 5.88
CA GLU A 573 -29.26 6.06 5.65
C GLU A 573 -28.93 5.78 4.18
N ILE A 574 -28.04 4.82 3.93
CA ILE A 574 -27.78 4.24 2.61
C ILE A 574 -28.17 2.76 2.69
N PRO A 575 -29.41 2.40 2.33
CA PRO A 575 -29.94 1.05 2.52
C PRO A 575 -29.14 0.00 1.76
N ASP A 576 -28.76 -1.08 2.45
CA ASP A 576 -28.18 -2.30 1.87
C ASP A 576 -26.99 -2.05 0.91
N LEU A 577 -26.20 -1.00 1.14
CA LEU A 577 -25.12 -0.56 0.23
C LEU A 577 -24.17 -1.71 -0.14
N PHE A 578 -23.81 -2.52 0.86
CA PHE A 578 -22.91 -3.67 0.69
C PHE A 578 -23.63 -5.02 0.72
N GLY A 579 -24.96 -5.04 0.66
CA GLY A 579 -25.81 -6.23 0.72
C GLY A 579 -26.85 -6.16 1.85
N PRO A 580 -27.75 -7.15 1.95
CA PRO A 580 -28.86 -7.14 2.91
C PRO A 580 -28.39 -6.92 4.36
N GLY A 581 -28.91 -5.88 5.01
CA GLY A 581 -28.59 -5.49 6.38
C GLY A 581 -27.29 -4.70 6.54
N LEU A 582 -26.53 -4.47 5.47
CA LEU A 582 -25.31 -3.65 5.49
C LEU A 582 -25.63 -2.22 5.04
N THR A 583 -26.40 -1.54 5.90
CA THR A 583 -26.87 -0.17 5.72
C THR A 583 -25.94 0.82 6.42
N ALA A 584 -25.54 1.88 5.72
CA ALA A 584 -24.87 3.02 6.34
C ALA A 584 -25.90 3.88 7.07
N GLN A 585 -25.63 4.34 8.30
CA GLN A 585 -26.56 5.18 9.05
C GLN A 585 -25.86 6.40 9.64
N MET A 586 -26.37 7.57 9.30
CA MET A 586 -26.06 8.83 9.96
C MET A 586 -26.94 8.97 11.19
N THR A 587 -26.37 9.28 12.35
CA THR A 587 -27.11 9.25 13.62
C THR A 587 -26.87 10.46 14.50
N TYR A 588 -27.83 10.69 15.40
CA TYR A 588 -27.73 11.68 16.46
C TYR A 588 -28.38 11.16 17.75
N TYR A 589 -27.77 11.43 18.90
CA TYR A 589 -28.39 11.17 20.20
C TYR A 589 -28.01 12.24 21.22
N GLU A 590 -28.83 12.36 22.27
CA GLU A 590 -28.53 13.19 23.44
C GLU A 590 -28.50 12.33 24.71
N THR A 591 -27.64 12.68 25.66
CA THR A 591 -27.56 12.03 26.98
C THR A 591 -28.39 12.80 28.01
N PRO A 592 -28.79 12.16 29.14
CA PRO A 592 -29.45 12.87 30.24
C PRO A 592 -28.63 14.03 30.83
N GLN A 593 -27.30 13.97 30.70
CA GLN A 593 -26.36 15.01 31.14
C GLN A 593 -26.19 16.14 30.10
N GLY A 594 -26.93 16.11 28.98
CA GLY A 594 -26.98 17.19 27.99
C GLY A 594 -26.06 17.01 26.77
N ALA A 595 -25.11 16.06 26.83
CA ALA A 595 -24.19 15.81 25.71
C ALA A 595 -24.94 15.41 24.44
N LYS A 596 -24.52 15.98 23.32
CA LYS A 596 -25.06 15.75 21.97
C LYS A 596 -23.99 15.07 21.13
N VAL A 597 -24.34 13.95 20.51
CA VAL A 597 -23.39 13.17 19.72
C VAL A 597 -23.94 12.92 18.32
N PHE A 598 -23.15 13.28 17.31
CA PHE A 598 -23.44 13.06 15.90
C PHE A 598 -22.43 12.12 15.25
N ALA A 599 -22.89 11.24 14.37
CA ALA A 599 -22.03 10.40 13.53
C ALA A 599 -22.49 10.39 12.06
N GLY A 600 -21.54 10.55 11.13
CA GLY A 600 -21.79 10.68 9.69
C GLY A 600 -22.10 9.36 8.98
N GLY A 601 -21.65 8.22 9.50
CA GLY A 601 -22.06 6.89 9.02
C GLY A 601 -21.40 6.37 7.74
N ALA A 602 -20.68 7.22 6.99
CA ALA A 602 -19.89 6.86 5.81
C ALA A 602 -18.52 7.53 5.83
N ILE A 603 -17.47 6.87 5.33
CA ILE A 603 -16.08 7.33 5.52
C ILE A 603 -15.79 8.69 4.89
N ASP A 604 -16.41 8.95 3.75
CA ASP A 604 -16.17 10.08 2.87
C ASP A 604 -17.08 11.27 3.15
N PHE A 605 -17.90 11.21 4.20
CA PHE A 605 -18.83 12.28 4.57
C PHE A 605 -18.13 13.61 4.94
N GLY A 606 -17.12 13.58 5.81
CA GLY A 606 -16.38 14.80 6.19
C GLY A 606 -15.64 15.44 5.01
N GLY A 607 -15.27 14.61 4.03
CA GLY A 607 -14.69 15.00 2.75
C GLY A 607 -15.61 15.78 1.83
N SER A 608 -16.91 15.84 2.11
CA SER A 608 -17.89 16.59 1.32
C SER A 608 -18.32 17.91 1.96
N ALA A 609 -17.63 18.36 3.02
CA ALA A 609 -18.04 19.55 3.78
C ALA A 609 -18.21 20.83 2.95
N THR A 610 -17.55 20.96 1.79
CA THR A 610 -17.68 22.13 0.90
C THR A 610 -18.86 22.05 -0.07
N VAL A 611 -19.56 20.91 -0.16
CA VAL A 611 -20.76 20.75 -0.99
C VAL A 611 -21.88 21.59 -0.40
N PRO A 612 -22.64 22.41 -1.18
CA PRO A 612 -23.60 23.36 -0.63
C PRO A 612 -24.60 22.78 0.38
N THR A 613 -25.23 21.65 0.05
CA THR A 613 -26.21 20.97 0.93
C THR A 613 -25.57 20.50 2.22
N VAL A 614 -24.40 19.86 2.12
CA VAL A 614 -23.64 19.34 3.27
C VAL A 614 -23.09 20.48 4.12
N SER A 615 -22.57 21.53 3.49
CA SER A 615 -22.08 22.74 4.14
C SER A 615 -23.17 23.39 4.98
N ARG A 616 -24.40 23.49 4.46
CA ARG A 616 -25.54 24.01 5.22
C ARG A 616 -25.90 23.10 6.39
N MET A 617 -25.97 21.79 6.17
CA MET A 617 -26.22 20.81 7.23
C MET A 617 -25.15 20.86 8.35
N LEU A 618 -23.87 20.96 7.98
CA LEU A 618 -22.76 21.10 8.94
C LEU A 618 -22.81 22.44 9.68
N GLN A 619 -23.29 23.52 9.06
CA GLN A 619 -23.51 24.79 9.77
C GLN A 619 -24.61 24.67 10.84
N ASN A 620 -25.70 23.98 10.53
CA ASN A 620 -26.77 23.70 11.49
C ASN A 620 -26.28 22.79 12.63
N LEU A 621 -25.54 21.73 12.29
CA LEU A 621 -24.90 20.83 13.24
C LEU A 621 -23.95 21.60 14.17
N TRP A 622 -23.04 22.39 13.60
CA TRP A 622 -22.12 23.20 14.37
C TRP A 622 -22.83 24.13 15.33
N ALA A 623 -23.83 24.88 14.85
CA ALA A 623 -24.59 25.80 15.70
C ALA A 623 -25.28 25.09 16.87
N ARG A 624 -25.73 23.84 16.68
CA ARG A 624 -26.37 23.07 17.75
C ARG A 624 -25.37 22.45 18.73
N LEU A 625 -24.23 21.95 18.26
CA LEU A 625 -23.24 21.28 19.11
C LEU A 625 -22.26 22.24 19.77
N SER A 626 -22.08 23.46 19.25
CA SER A 626 -21.30 24.50 19.91
C SER A 626 -22.11 25.29 20.96
N ALA A 627 -23.37 24.93 21.19
CA ALA A 627 -24.19 25.49 22.25
C ALA A 627 -24.25 24.47 23.42
N PRO A 628 -24.27 24.95 24.69
CA PRO A 628 -24.40 24.09 25.86
C PRO A 628 -25.63 23.17 25.84
#